data_AF-A0A7W0X8A0-F1
#
_entry.id   AF-A0A7W0X8A0-F1
#
_cell.length_a   1.000
_cell.length_b   1.000
_cell.length_c   1.000
_cell.angle_alpha   90.00
_cell.angle_beta   90.00
_cell.angle_gamma   90.00
#
_symmetry.space_group_name_H-M   'P 1'
#
loop_
_entity.id
_entity.type
_entity.pdbx_description
1 polymer ?
#
loop_
_entity_poly.entity_id
_entity_poly.type
_entity_poly.pdbx_seq_one_letter_code
_entity_poly.pdbx_strand_id
1 'polypeptide(L)'
;MGVLVVALFATLSGAGALSAANARRFDSPALTHPLGGLGDILLSPLARWDSVWYLTIASDGYGAAGSPRTAFFPLYPLLSGGLGELGGGSRAAALVGAYVVALAALLGALYLLHCLTELELGQAAARPAVLLLCVFPASLFLGAPYSESLFLLASVGAFYAARTGHWAWAGAAAGAASATRSAGILLLLPVVVLYLFGPRADRPERRVAATGRLAALRPRYRLGADFAWLALAPAGLAAYAAWLAVAHGDAFAFLSAQELWSRHFAGPFVGIWDGAVAAWGGLRQLASGSRETVFFEPAGGDPFRVAAVNLMLFGALAFAVVAALGVLRRLPFAYGAYVVAALALPLSYPVTPQPLMSLPRFLVVLFPVFMWLGAVCSERGSTERVAAAFALGLGLFTTQYASWYFIA
;
A
#
# COMPACT_ATOMS: atom_id res chain seq x y z
N MET A 1 3.82 8.20 -20.58
CA MET A 1 5.06 8.44 -21.35
C MET A 1 6.05 9.31 -20.58
N GLY A 2 5.69 10.50 -20.08
CA GLY A 2 6.63 11.35 -19.31
C GLY A 2 7.27 10.69 -18.07
N VAL A 3 6.49 9.94 -17.27
CA VAL A 3 6.99 9.20 -16.09
C VAL A 3 8.01 8.11 -16.46
N LEU A 4 7.81 7.43 -17.60
CA LEU A 4 8.71 6.40 -18.10
C LEU A 4 10.04 6.99 -18.59
N VAL A 5 10.02 8.16 -19.24
CA VAL A 5 11.23 8.86 -19.70
C VAL A 5 12.07 9.35 -18.52
N VAL A 6 11.42 9.88 -17.47
CA VAL A 6 12.12 10.36 -16.26
C VAL A 6 12.73 9.20 -15.47
N ALA A 7 12.01 8.08 -15.33
CA ALA A 7 12.51 6.91 -14.62
C ALA A 7 13.61 6.17 -15.42
N LEU A 8 13.61 6.24 -16.76
CA LEU A 8 14.71 5.75 -17.62
C LEU A 8 15.97 6.62 -17.49
N PHE A 9 15.80 7.94 -17.28
CA PHE A 9 16.92 8.85 -17.05
C PHE A 9 17.58 8.61 -15.68
N ALA A 10 16.79 8.30 -14.65
CA ALA A 10 17.27 7.98 -13.31
C ALA A 10 18.08 6.66 -13.23
N THR A 11 17.90 5.74 -14.18
CA THR A 11 18.70 4.52 -14.30
C THR A 11 20.10 4.74 -14.90
N LEU A 12 20.33 5.85 -15.60
CA LEU A 12 21.55 6.07 -16.39
C LEU A 12 22.63 6.92 -15.68
N SER A 13 22.36 7.52 -14.51
CA SER A 13 23.35 8.29 -13.75
C SER A 13 23.86 7.54 -12.49
N GLY A 14 25.15 7.21 -12.46
CA GLY A 14 25.87 6.82 -11.23
C GLY A 14 25.62 5.40 -10.69
N ALA A 15 25.25 4.46 -11.57
CA ALA A 15 24.48 3.28 -11.17
C ALA A 15 25.18 2.23 -10.26
N GLY A 16 26.49 2.32 -10.03
CA GLY A 16 27.21 1.36 -9.17
C GLY A 16 27.39 1.84 -7.73
N ALA A 17 27.85 3.08 -7.55
CA ALA A 17 28.27 3.58 -6.24
C ALA A 17 27.10 3.79 -5.27
N LEU A 18 25.99 4.34 -5.76
CA LEU A 18 24.78 4.56 -4.96
C LEU A 18 24.11 3.23 -4.58
N SER A 19 24.02 2.29 -5.53
CA SER A 19 23.52 0.93 -5.28
C SER A 19 24.32 0.24 -4.17
N ALA A 20 25.64 0.24 -4.27
CA ALA A 20 26.52 -0.35 -3.25
C ALA A 20 26.44 0.37 -1.90
N ALA A 21 26.30 1.69 -1.88
CA ALA A 21 26.11 2.46 -0.66
C ALA A 21 24.80 2.12 0.04
N ASN A 22 23.70 2.01 -0.72
CA ASN A 22 22.40 1.63 -0.18
C ASN A 22 22.40 0.18 0.33
N ALA A 23 22.99 -0.76 -0.43
CA ALA A 23 23.15 -2.15 0.01
C ALA A 23 23.89 -2.24 1.35
N ARG A 24 25.03 -1.54 1.48
CA ARG A 24 25.79 -1.52 2.75
C ARG A 24 25.01 -0.92 3.93
N ARG A 25 24.10 0.02 3.65
CA ARG A 25 23.36 0.73 4.71
C ARG A 25 22.09 0.00 5.13
N PHE A 26 21.39 -0.64 4.20
CA PHE A 26 20.03 -1.13 4.40
C PHE A 26 19.88 -2.64 4.25
N ASP A 27 20.89 -3.36 3.76
CA ASP A 27 20.84 -4.82 3.66
C ASP A 27 21.25 -5.49 4.98
N SER A 28 20.71 -6.67 5.21
CA SER A 28 21.16 -7.60 6.25
C SER A 28 21.31 -8.98 5.60
N PRO A 29 22.50 -9.32 5.07
CA PRO A 29 22.63 -10.48 4.19
C PRO A 29 22.22 -11.81 4.83
N ALA A 30 22.36 -11.94 6.15
CA ALA A 30 21.96 -13.13 6.87
C ALA A 30 20.43 -13.37 6.86
N LEU A 31 19.62 -12.34 6.56
CA LEU A 31 18.17 -12.41 6.44
C LEU A 31 17.71 -12.46 4.97
N THR A 32 18.41 -11.75 4.09
CA THR A 32 17.98 -11.52 2.69
C THR A 32 18.66 -12.44 1.68
N HIS A 33 19.83 -13.02 2.00
CA HIS A 33 20.55 -14.01 1.18
C HIS A 33 20.89 -15.31 1.97
N PRO A 34 19.94 -15.91 2.70
CA PRO A 34 20.21 -17.10 3.51
C PRO A 34 20.13 -18.41 2.71
N LEU A 35 19.76 -18.39 1.42
CA LEU A 35 19.43 -19.60 0.64
C LEU A 35 20.65 -20.17 -0.11
N GLY A 36 21.64 -19.34 -0.41
CA GLY A 36 22.81 -19.71 -1.18
C GLY A 36 22.52 -19.92 -2.68
N GLY A 37 23.57 -19.83 -3.50
CA GLY A 37 23.55 -20.21 -4.91
C GLY A 37 22.39 -19.63 -5.71
N LEU A 38 21.61 -20.52 -6.35
CA LEU A 38 20.45 -20.12 -7.17
C LEU A 38 19.31 -19.51 -6.35
N GLY A 39 19.14 -19.89 -5.08
CA GLY A 39 18.07 -19.36 -4.23
C GLY A 39 18.21 -17.87 -4.02
N ASP A 40 19.42 -17.41 -3.71
CA ASP A 40 19.70 -15.98 -3.51
C ASP A 40 19.60 -15.20 -4.83
N ILE A 41 20.03 -15.78 -5.95
CA ILE A 41 19.92 -15.14 -7.28
C ILE A 41 18.45 -14.85 -7.62
N LEU A 42 17.54 -15.75 -7.26
CA LEU A 42 16.12 -15.63 -7.60
C LEU A 42 15.32 -14.80 -6.59
N LEU A 43 15.59 -14.94 -5.29
CA LEU A 43 14.74 -14.39 -4.24
C LEU A 43 15.32 -13.17 -3.54
N SER A 44 16.65 -13.06 -3.40
CA SER A 44 17.24 -11.87 -2.76
C SER A 44 16.92 -10.56 -3.47
N PRO A 45 16.76 -10.51 -4.82
CA PRO A 45 16.49 -9.25 -5.48
C PRO A 45 15.18 -8.56 -5.07
N LEU A 46 14.20 -9.31 -4.59
CA LEU A 46 12.94 -8.75 -4.09
C LEU A 46 12.93 -8.58 -2.56
N ALA A 47 13.88 -9.18 -1.84
CA ALA A 47 14.05 -9.06 -0.39
C ALA A 47 14.94 -7.86 -0.03
N ARG A 48 14.40 -6.64 -0.11
CA ARG A 48 15.14 -5.39 0.15
C ARG A 48 14.36 -4.40 0.99
N TRP A 49 15.07 -3.41 1.52
CA TRP A 49 14.49 -2.31 2.30
C TRP A 49 13.62 -2.84 3.45
N ASP A 50 12.30 -2.64 3.41
CA ASP A 50 11.40 -3.05 4.49
C ASP A 50 11.32 -4.56 4.70
N SER A 51 11.72 -5.38 3.72
CA SER A 51 11.88 -6.82 3.95
C SER A 51 12.82 -7.10 5.11
N VAL A 52 13.89 -6.31 5.27
CA VAL A 52 14.84 -6.48 6.36
C VAL A 52 14.15 -6.30 7.71
N TRP A 53 13.28 -5.29 7.85
CA TRP A 53 12.51 -5.08 9.08
C TRP A 53 11.55 -6.23 9.37
N TYR A 54 10.76 -6.66 8.39
CA TYR A 54 9.82 -7.77 8.57
C TYR A 54 10.53 -9.09 8.88
N LEU A 55 11.61 -9.42 8.18
CA LEU A 55 12.39 -10.65 8.41
C LEU A 55 13.12 -10.62 9.76
N THR A 56 13.60 -9.45 10.18
CA THR A 56 14.19 -9.28 11.50
C THR A 56 13.14 -9.50 12.60
N ILE A 57 11.92 -8.97 12.45
CA ILE A 57 10.85 -9.20 13.43
C ILE A 57 10.43 -10.67 13.44
N ALA A 58 10.33 -11.30 12.25
CA ALA A 58 9.99 -12.70 12.12
C ALA A 58 11.01 -13.64 12.76
N SER A 59 12.30 -13.26 12.76
CA SER A 59 13.40 -14.09 13.30
C SER A 59 13.77 -13.75 14.75
N ASP A 60 13.80 -12.46 15.08
CA ASP A 60 14.42 -11.94 16.31
C ASP A 60 13.42 -11.10 17.16
N GLY A 61 12.18 -10.94 16.72
CA GLY A 61 11.17 -10.10 17.39
C GLY A 61 11.44 -8.58 17.28
N TYR A 62 10.77 -7.80 18.13
CA TYR A 62 10.79 -6.33 18.06
C TYR A 62 12.01 -5.65 18.71
N GLY A 63 12.84 -6.40 19.43
CA GLY A 63 14.00 -5.85 20.13
C GLY A 63 13.61 -5.07 21.40
N ALA A 64 14.44 -4.10 21.78
CA ALA A 64 14.25 -3.28 22.99
C ALA A 64 13.31 -2.09 22.77
N ALA A 65 12.91 -1.44 23.87
CA ALA A 65 12.15 -0.18 23.84
C ALA A 65 12.84 0.88 22.95
N GLY A 66 12.05 1.61 22.15
CA GLY A 66 12.56 2.59 21.17
C GLY A 66 13.07 2.00 19.86
N SER A 67 12.95 0.68 19.66
CA SER A 67 13.35 0.02 18.41
C SER A 67 12.54 0.52 17.20
N PRO A 68 13.17 0.81 16.05
CA PRO A 68 12.47 1.19 14.81
C PRO A 68 11.53 0.08 14.29
N ARG A 69 11.73 -1.16 14.74
CA ARG A 69 10.89 -2.31 14.41
C ARG A 69 9.43 -2.08 14.82
N THR A 70 9.18 -1.25 15.85
CA THR A 70 7.83 -0.94 16.33
C THR A 70 6.95 -0.22 15.30
N ALA A 71 7.53 0.38 14.26
CA ALA A 71 6.77 0.93 13.12
C ALA A 71 6.09 -0.14 12.25
N PHE A 72 6.55 -1.40 12.31
CA PHE A 72 6.06 -2.50 11.49
C PHE A 72 5.07 -3.34 12.27
N PHE A 73 3.85 -3.46 11.75
CA PHE A 73 2.73 -4.08 12.44
C PHE A 73 2.82 -5.63 12.39
N PRO A 74 2.24 -6.32 13.38
CA PRO A 74 2.68 -7.66 13.75
C PRO A 74 2.17 -8.79 12.84
N LEU A 75 1.03 -8.64 12.16
CA LEU A 75 0.39 -9.80 11.53
C LEU A 75 1.26 -10.45 10.43
N TYR A 76 1.86 -9.64 9.56
CA TYR A 76 2.71 -10.16 8.48
C TYR A 76 3.98 -10.88 9.01
N PRO A 77 4.83 -10.25 9.86
CA PRO A 77 6.02 -10.92 10.36
C PRO A 77 5.71 -12.10 11.28
N LEU A 78 4.61 -12.10 12.04
CA LEU A 78 4.19 -13.26 12.85
C LEU A 78 3.81 -14.46 11.97
N LEU A 79 3.04 -14.26 10.89
CA LEU A 79 2.73 -15.34 9.96
C LEU A 79 3.99 -15.86 9.25
N SER A 80 4.89 -14.95 8.88
CA SER A 80 6.14 -15.28 8.20
C SER A 80 7.08 -16.08 9.12
N GLY A 81 7.23 -15.63 10.37
CA GLY A 81 8.01 -16.32 11.40
C GLY A 81 7.40 -17.66 11.78
N GLY A 82 6.06 -17.75 11.94
CA GLY A 82 5.37 -19.01 12.20
C GLY A 82 5.58 -20.06 11.09
N LEU A 83 5.52 -19.66 9.82
CA LEU A 83 5.90 -20.55 8.71
C LEU A 83 7.39 -20.88 8.71
N GLY A 84 8.26 -19.94 9.10
CA GLY A 84 9.69 -20.16 9.27
C GLY A 84 10.00 -21.23 10.33
N GLU A 85 9.32 -21.19 11.46
CA GLU A 85 9.42 -22.21 12.53
C GLU A 85 8.99 -23.58 12.04
N LEU A 86 7.86 -23.67 11.31
CA LEU A 86 7.41 -24.92 10.69
C LEU A 86 8.42 -25.45 9.64
N GLY A 87 9.15 -24.55 8.99
CA GLY A 87 10.24 -24.86 8.06
C GLY A 87 11.60 -25.12 8.71
N GLY A 88 11.67 -25.29 10.03
CA GLY A 88 12.90 -25.64 10.76
C GLY A 88 13.61 -24.47 11.45
N GLY A 89 12.94 -23.32 11.63
CA GLY A 89 13.43 -22.21 12.46
C GLY A 89 14.64 -21.45 11.90
N SER A 90 15.00 -21.69 10.64
CA SER A 90 16.13 -21.01 9.99
C SER A 90 15.70 -19.67 9.38
N ARG A 91 16.65 -18.74 9.23
CA ARG A 91 16.42 -17.47 8.50
C ARG A 91 16.02 -17.69 7.04
N ALA A 92 16.50 -18.78 6.43
CA ALA A 92 16.08 -19.24 5.11
C ALA A 92 14.59 -19.62 5.10
N ALA A 93 14.15 -20.40 6.08
CA ALA A 93 12.75 -20.78 6.23
C ALA A 93 11.86 -19.55 6.49
N ALA A 94 12.31 -18.58 7.29
CA ALA A 94 11.59 -17.34 7.52
C ALA A 94 11.44 -16.50 6.23
N LEU A 95 12.49 -16.41 5.40
CA LEU A 95 12.42 -15.74 4.09
C LEU A 95 11.43 -16.43 3.14
N VAL A 96 11.48 -17.76 3.05
CA VAL A 96 10.52 -18.53 2.25
C VAL A 96 9.10 -18.36 2.78
N GLY A 97 8.91 -18.41 4.10
CA GLY A 97 7.63 -18.16 4.76
C GLY A 97 7.07 -16.78 4.43
N ALA A 98 7.91 -15.75 4.44
CA ALA A 98 7.52 -14.39 4.07
C ALA A 98 7.02 -14.30 2.61
N TYR A 99 7.70 -14.96 1.67
CA TYR A 99 7.23 -15.07 0.28
C TYR A 99 5.92 -15.85 0.16
N VAL A 100 5.80 -16.99 0.86
CA VAL A 100 4.58 -17.80 0.84
C VAL A 100 3.39 -16.99 1.34
N VAL A 101 3.53 -16.26 2.46
CA VAL A 101 2.46 -15.38 2.98
C VAL A 101 2.10 -14.31 1.96
N ALA A 102 3.09 -13.61 1.39
CA ALA A 102 2.83 -12.53 0.44
C ALA A 102 2.14 -13.04 -0.83
N LEU A 103 2.61 -14.15 -1.43
CA LEU A 103 2.07 -14.70 -2.67
C LEU A 103 0.71 -15.37 -2.47
N ALA A 104 0.52 -16.12 -1.38
CA ALA A 104 -0.79 -16.70 -1.06
C ALA A 104 -1.83 -15.61 -0.79
N ALA A 105 -1.44 -14.55 -0.07
CA ALA A 105 -2.31 -13.41 0.14
C ALA A 105 -2.63 -12.68 -1.17
N LEU A 106 -1.65 -12.52 -2.06
CA LEU A 106 -1.87 -11.94 -3.38
C LEU A 106 -2.89 -12.75 -4.17
N LEU A 107 -2.74 -14.08 -4.26
CA LEU A 107 -3.68 -14.93 -4.97
C LEU A 107 -5.11 -14.79 -4.42
N GLY A 108 -5.26 -14.81 -3.10
CA GLY A 108 -6.56 -14.57 -2.45
C GLY A 108 -7.12 -13.18 -2.77
N ALA A 109 -6.27 -12.15 -2.73
CA ALA A 109 -6.66 -10.78 -3.03
C ALA A 109 -7.14 -10.61 -4.47
N LEU A 110 -6.44 -11.21 -5.44
CA LEU A 110 -6.81 -11.17 -6.86
C LEU A 110 -8.14 -11.90 -7.10
N TYR A 111 -8.35 -13.05 -6.45
CA TYR A 111 -9.62 -13.76 -6.52
C TYR A 111 -10.77 -12.93 -5.97
N LEU A 112 -10.64 -12.38 -4.76
CA LEU A 112 -11.69 -11.55 -4.18
C LEU A 112 -11.89 -10.24 -4.92
N LEU A 113 -10.83 -9.65 -5.51
CA LEU A 113 -10.94 -8.47 -6.34
C LEU A 113 -11.74 -8.78 -7.61
N HIS A 114 -11.48 -9.92 -8.25
CA HIS A 114 -12.27 -10.38 -9.39
C HIS A 114 -13.75 -10.49 -9.01
N CYS A 115 -14.07 -11.24 -7.96
CA CYS A 115 -15.45 -11.46 -7.51
C CYS A 115 -16.15 -10.15 -7.10
N LEU A 116 -15.45 -9.26 -6.38
CA LEU A 116 -16.00 -7.97 -5.97
C LEU A 116 -16.22 -7.04 -7.16
N THR A 117 -15.32 -7.04 -8.14
CA THR A 117 -15.46 -6.23 -9.36
C THR A 117 -16.59 -6.75 -10.22
N GLU A 118 -16.72 -8.07 -10.37
CA GLU A 118 -17.84 -8.68 -11.09
C GLU A 118 -19.19 -8.33 -10.43
N LEU A 119 -19.24 -8.37 -9.09
CA LEU A 119 -20.43 -8.00 -8.33
C LEU A 119 -20.86 -6.53 -8.52
N GLU A 120 -19.90 -5.60 -8.60
CA GLU A 120 -20.20 -4.15 -8.67
C GLU A 120 -20.31 -3.62 -10.10
N LEU A 121 -19.50 -4.14 -11.02
CA LEU A 121 -19.26 -3.56 -12.35
C LEU A 121 -19.39 -4.59 -13.49
N GLY A 122 -19.66 -5.86 -13.17
CA GLY A 122 -19.83 -6.93 -14.14
C GLY A 122 -18.52 -7.53 -14.66
N GLN A 123 -18.66 -8.65 -15.36
CA GLN A 123 -17.55 -9.50 -15.79
C GLN A 123 -16.56 -8.78 -16.74
N ALA A 124 -17.05 -7.83 -17.53
CA ALA A 124 -16.24 -7.06 -18.48
C ALA A 124 -15.20 -6.15 -17.78
N ALA A 125 -15.45 -5.72 -16.55
CA ALA A 125 -14.52 -4.90 -15.76
C ALA A 125 -13.60 -5.73 -14.87
N ALA A 126 -14.03 -6.93 -14.46
CA ALA A 126 -13.33 -7.76 -13.48
C ALA A 126 -11.96 -8.28 -13.94
N ARG A 127 -11.86 -8.80 -15.17
CA ARG A 127 -10.57 -9.25 -15.72
C ARG A 127 -9.59 -8.08 -15.94
N PRO A 128 -10.00 -6.94 -16.55
CA PRO A 128 -9.15 -5.76 -16.63
C PRO A 128 -8.67 -5.24 -15.27
N ALA A 129 -9.53 -5.22 -14.25
CA ALA A 129 -9.13 -4.74 -12.92
C ALA A 129 -8.00 -5.57 -12.31
N VAL A 130 -8.11 -6.90 -12.37
CA VAL A 130 -7.07 -7.83 -11.91
C VAL A 130 -5.79 -7.68 -12.74
N LEU A 131 -5.89 -7.68 -14.07
CA LEU A 131 -4.73 -7.53 -14.95
C LEU A 131 -3.97 -6.24 -14.65
N LEU A 132 -4.69 -5.11 -14.61
CA LEU A 132 -4.09 -3.80 -14.41
C LEU A 132 -3.47 -3.64 -13.02
N LEU A 133 -4.03 -4.29 -11.99
CA LEU A 133 -3.38 -4.41 -10.69
C LEU A 133 -2.08 -5.21 -10.81
N CYS A 134 -2.09 -6.40 -11.43
CA CYS A 134 -0.90 -7.26 -11.51
C CYS A 134 0.28 -6.58 -12.22
N VAL A 135 0.01 -5.78 -13.25
CA VAL A 135 1.06 -5.12 -14.04
C VAL A 135 1.33 -3.66 -13.64
N PHE A 136 0.61 -3.10 -12.66
CA PHE A 136 0.82 -1.72 -12.20
C PHE A 136 2.28 -1.50 -11.76
N PRO A 137 2.90 -0.31 -11.98
CA PRO A 137 4.32 -0.12 -11.73
C PRO A 137 4.80 -0.50 -10.32
N ALA A 138 3.98 -0.26 -9.29
CA ALA A 138 4.31 -0.60 -7.91
C ALA A 138 3.91 -2.03 -7.50
N SER A 139 3.48 -2.89 -8.41
CA SER A 139 3.01 -4.25 -8.08
C SER A 139 4.11 -5.20 -7.66
N LEU A 140 5.39 -4.85 -7.85
CA LEU A 140 6.50 -5.58 -7.25
C LEU A 140 6.37 -5.70 -5.72
N PHE A 141 5.79 -4.70 -5.04
CA PHE A 141 5.59 -4.74 -3.59
C PHE A 141 4.55 -5.79 -3.18
N LEU A 142 3.69 -6.23 -4.10
CA LEU A 142 2.76 -7.34 -3.86
C LEU A 142 3.47 -8.72 -3.90
N GLY A 143 4.63 -8.80 -4.56
CA GLY A 143 5.45 -10.02 -4.64
C GLY A 143 6.66 -10.03 -3.68
N ALA A 144 7.05 -8.87 -3.14
CA ALA A 144 8.15 -8.76 -2.19
C ALA A 144 7.78 -9.30 -0.80
N PRO A 145 8.76 -9.63 0.08
CA PRO A 145 8.55 -10.01 1.48
C PRO A 145 8.02 -8.84 2.35
N TYR A 146 6.78 -8.46 2.09
CA TYR A 146 6.14 -7.19 2.41
C TYR A 146 4.68 -7.42 2.82
N SER A 147 4.12 -6.54 3.64
CA SER A 147 2.75 -6.71 4.18
C SER A 147 1.64 -6.32 3.19
N GLU A 148 1.99 -5.78 2.02
CA GLU A 148 1.09 -5.18 1.04
C GLU A 148 0.01 -6.14 0.54
N SER A 149 0.39 -7.35 0.15
CA SER A 149 -0.57 -8.35 -0.34
C SER A 149 -1.51 -8.85 0.74
N LEU A 150 -1.01 -8.99 1.98
CA LEU A 150 -1.84 -9.37 3.12
C LEU A 150 -2.83 -8.27 3.48
N PHE A 151 -2.39 -7.01 3.48
CA PHE A 151 -3.27 -5.86 3.65
C PHE A 151 -4.32 -5.75 2.54
N LEU A 152 -3.92 -5.96 1.28
CA LEU A 152 -4.82 -5.94 0.13
C LEU A 152 -5.88 -7.04 0.24
N LEU A 153 -5.49 -8.28 0.57
CA LEU A 153 -6.40 -9.40 0.81
C LEU A 153 -7.42 -9.04 1.90
N ALA A 154 -6.95 -8.57 3.04
CA ALA A 154 -7.79 -8.18 4.16
C ALA A 154 -8.74 -7.02 3.79
N SER A 155 -8.27 -6.04 3.03
CA SER A 155 -9.07 -4.90 2.58
C SER A 155 -10.17 -5.30 1.60
N VAL A 156 -9.83 -6.04 0.54
CA VAL A 156 -10.81 -6.52 -0.44
C VAL A 156 -11.78 -7.50 0.21
N GLY A 157 -11.27 -8.39 1.08
CA GLY A 157 -12.07 -9.34 1.84
C GLY A 157 -13.08 -8.68 2.77
N ALA A 158 -12.70 -7.59 3.44
CA ALA A 158 -13.62 -6.82 4.27
C ALA A 158 -14.81 -6.26 3.45
N PHE A 159 -14.52 -5.71 2.27
CA PHE A 159 -15.56 -5.20 1.37
C PHE A 159 -16.41 -6.32 0.78
N TYR A 160 -15.80 -7.40 0.27
CA TYR A 160 -16.53 -8.51 -0.31
C TYR A 160 -17.45 -9.18 0.72
N ALA A 161 -16.97 -9.40 1.94
CA ALA A 161 -17.77 -9.92 3.04
C ALA A 161 -18.91 -8.97 3.43
N ALA A 162 -18.65 -7.66 3.55
CA ALA A 162 -19.69 -6.66 3.83
C ALA A 162 -20.76 -6.62 2.72
N ARG A 163 -20.33 -6.71 1.45
CA ARG A 163 -21.23 -6.70 0.29
C ARG A 163 -22.10 -7.95 0.20
N THR A 164 -21.57 -9.09 0.65
CA THR A 164 -22.30 -10.35 0.71
C THR A 164 -23.02 -10.57 2.05
N GLY A 165 -23.01 -9.60 2.96
CA GLY A 165 -23.71 -9.65 4.26
C GLY A 165 -23.02 -10.49 5.35
N HIS A 166 -21.80 -10.95 5.12
CA HIS A 166 -21.01 -11.73 6.07
C HIS A 166 -20.24 -10.82 7.03
N TRP A 167 -20.95 -10.13 7.93
CA TRP A 167 -20.39 -9.08 8.78
C TRP A 167 -19.30 -9.54 9.76
N ALA A 168 -19.36 -10.80 10.23
CA ALA A 168 -18.30 -11.37 11.05
C ALA A 168 -16.96 -11.41 10.28
N TRP A 169 -16.99 -11.89 9.03
CA TRP A 169 -15.82 -11.89 8.15
C TRP A 169 -15.39 -10.49 7.74
N ALA A 170 -16.33 -9.55 7.56
CA ALA A 170 -16.01 -8.16 7.28
C ALA A 170 -15.22 -7.52 8.44
N GLY A 171 -15.71 -7.71 9.67
CA GLY A 171 -15.05 -7.25 10.89
C GLY A 171 -13.69 -7.91 11.11
N ALA A 172 -13.61 -9.24 10.97
CA ALA A 172 -12.36 -9.99 11.12
C ALA A 172 -11.30 -9.57 10.08
N ALA A 173 -11.70 -9.40 8.82
CA ALA A 173 -10.79 -8.93 7.77
C ALA A 173 -10.33 -7.48 8.00
N ALA A 174 -11.22 -6.58 8.46
CA ALA A 174 -10.81 -5.23 8.87
C ALA A 174 -9.86 -5.24 10.07
N GLY A 175 -10.09 -6.12 11.05
CA GLY A 175 -9.19 -6.34 12.19
C GLY A 175 -7.82 -6.87 11.77
N ALA A 176 -7.79 -7.83 10.85
CA ALA A 176 -6.54 -8.32 10.27
C ALA A 176 -5.79 -7.21 9.51
N ALA A 177 -6.50 -6.39 8.73
CA ALA A 177 -5.89 -5.25 8.05
C ALA A 177 -5.27 -4.25 9.04
N SER A 178 -5.95 -3.92 10.15
CA SER A 178 -5.39 -3.02 11.18
C SER A 178 -4.21 -3.63 11.94
N ALA A 179 -4.05 -4.97 11.92
CA ALA A 179 -2.87 -5.68 12.43
C ALA A 179 -1.74 -5.82 11.41
N THR A 180 -1.94 -5.45 10.13
CA THR A 180 -0.85 -5.42 9.11
C THR A 180 -0.21 -4.06 8.96
N ARG A 181 -0.95 -2.98 9.23
CA ARG A 181 -0.50 -1.59 9.18
C ARG A 181 -1.50 -0.66 9.86
N SER A 182 -1.02 0.49 10.35
CA SER A 182 -1.85 1.52 10.98
C SER A 182 -3.02 1.98 10.10
N ALA A 183 -2.80 2.09 8.78
CA ALA A 183 -3.84 2.47 7.82
C ALA A 183 -5.05 1.52 7.79
N GLY A 184 -4.93 0.28 8.26
CA GLY A 184 -6.04 -0.68 8.27
C GLY A 184 -7.20 -0.31 9.18
N ILE A 185 -6.98 0.53 10.21
CA ILE A 185 -8.07 1.08 11.02
C ILE A 185 -9.09 1.85 10.16
N LEU A 186 -8.63 2.46 9.06
CA LEU A 186 -9.46 3.26 8.19
C LEU A 186 -10.54 2.44 7.47
N LEU A 187 -10.43 1.11 7.44
CA LEU A 187 -11.48 0.22 6.92
C LEU A 187 -12.75 0.21 7.78
N LEU A 188 -12.68 0.65 9.05
CA LEU A 188 -13.89 0.84 9.84
C LEU A 188 -14.87 1.80 9.15
N LEU A 189 -14.36 2.87 8.55
CA LEU A 189 -15.16 3.87 7.85
C LEU A 189 -15.99 3.26 6.70
N PRO A 190 -15.41 2.66 5.65
CA PRO A 190 -16.18 2.09 4.56
C PRO A 190 -17.05 0.92 4.99
N VAL A 191 -16.64 0.09 5.95
CA VAL A 191 -17.47 -1.05 6.42
C VAL A 191 -18.70 -0.54 7.17
N VAL A 192 -18.58 0.49 8.01
CA VAL A 192 -19.74 1.15 8.65
C VAL A 192 -20.64 1.81 7.60
N VAL A 193 -20.05 2.50 6.62
CA VAL A 193 -20.82 3.12 5.52
C VAL A 193 -21.56 2.05 4.70
N LEU A 194 -20.92 0.92 4.39
CA LEU A 194 -21.56 -0.20 3.70
C LEU A 194 -22.69 -0.80 4.53
N TYR A 195 -22.50 -0.97 5.84
CA TYR A 195 -23.53 -1.51 6.73
C TYR A 195 -24.78 -0.65 6.74
N LEU A 196 -24.61 0.67 6.86
CA LEU A 196 -25.68 1.64 7.06
C LEU A 196 -26.33 2.11 5.75
N PHE A 197 -25.54 2.26 4.68
CA PHE A 197 -25.94 2.95 3.45
C PHE A 197 -25.58 2.19 2.16
N GLY A 198 -24.71 1.18 2.23
CA GLY A 198 -24.21 0.51 1.04
C GLY A 198 -25.20 -0.46 0.42
N PRO A 199 -24.98 -0.83 -0.85
CA PRO A 199 -25.65 -2.00 -1.40
C PRO A 199 -25.29 -3.23 -0.54
N ARG A 200 -26.28 -4.09 -0.29
CA ARG A 200 -26.17 -5.30 0.54
C ARG A 200 -26.92 -6.43 -0.15
N ALA A 201 -26.22 -7.54 -0.43
CA ALA A 201 -26.85 -8.70 -1.07
C ALA A 201 -27.78 -9.45 -0.11
N ASP A 202 -27.54 -9.35 1.20
CA ASP A 202 -28.29 -10.05 2.24
C ASP A 202 -29.64 -9.43 2.58
N ARG A 203 -29.83 -8.13 2.27
CA ARG A 203 -31.08 -7.42 2.57
C ARG A 203 -31.47 -6.48 1.43
N PRO A 204 -32.69 -6.60 0.88
CA PRO A 204 -33.17 -5.66 -0.11
C PRO A 204 -33.18 -4.25 0.48
N GLU A 205 -32.83 -3.27 -0.34
CA GLU A 205 -32.84 -1.88 0.07
C GLU A 205 -34.23 -1.51 0.60
N ARG A 206 -34.28 -0.99 1.82
CA ARG A 206 -35.52 -0.47 2.37
C ARG A 206 -35.89 0.73 1.49
N ARG A 207 -37.01 0.64 0.76
CA ARG A 207 -37.62 1.81 0.11
C ARG A 207 -38.05 2.78 1.21
N VAL A 208 -37.12 3.60 1.68
CA VAL A 208 -37.47 4.73 2.53
C VAL A 208 -38.11 5.74 1.58
N ALA A 209 -39.42 5.94 1.71
CA ALA A 209 -40.11 7.08 1.11
C ALA A 209 -39.59 8.35 1.81
N ALA A 210 -38.37 8.76 1.46
CA ALA A 210 -37.74 9.96 2.01
C ALA A 210 -37.62 10.98 0.88
N THR A 211 -38.52 11.95 0.91
CA THR A 211 -38.47 13.16 0.09
C THR A 211 -37.61 14.22 0.81
N GLY A 212 -36.69 14.87 0.09
CA GLY A 212 -35.88 15.99 0.59
C GLY A 212 -34.36 15.77 0.57
N ARG A 213 -33.59 16.86 0.65
CA ARG A 213 -32.11 16.86 0.53
C ARG A 213 -31.37 16.03 1.59
N LEU A 214 -31.97 15.83 2.76
CA LEU A 214 -31.38 15.07 3.88
C LEU A 214 -31.73 13.57 3.84
N ALA A 215 -32.57 13.12 2.89
CA ALA A 215 -32.95 11.72 2.74
C ALA A 215 -31.73 10.80 2.53
N ALA A 216 -30.73 11.28 1.79
CA ALA A 216 -29.50 10.55 1.49
C ALA A 216 -28.61 10.30 2.72
N LEU A 217 -28.80 11.05 3.81
CA LEU A 217 -28.02 10.92 5.05
C LEU A 217 -28.67 9.98 6.08
N ARG A 218 -29.90 9.50 5.81
CA ARG A 218 -30.59 8.58 6.71
C ARG A 218 -30.13 7.14 6.45
N PRO A 219 -29.74 6.38 7.50
CA PRO A 219 -29.38 4.97 7.34
C PRO A 219 -30.48 4.20 6.62
N ARG A 220 -30.08 3.44 5.58
CA ARG A 220 -30.96 2.58 4.81
C ARG A 220 -31.34 1.32 5.59
N TYR A 221 -30.45 0.89 6.49
CA TYR A 221 -30.60 -0.31 7.32
C TYR A 221 -30.64 0.02 8.81
N ARG A 222 -31.42 -0.73 9.58
CA ARG A 222 -31.40 -0.68 11.05
C ARG A 222 -30.18 -1.45 11.58
N LEU A 223 -29.66 -0.98 12.71
CA LEU A 223 -28.65 -1.71 13.47
C LEU A 223 -29.23 -3.03 13.98
N GLY A 224 -28.61 -4.13 13.59
CA GLY A 224 -28.85 -5.47 14.14
C GLY A 224 -27.66 -5.94 14.98
N ALA A 225 -27.77 -7.13 15.57
CA ALA A 225 -26.69 -7.73 16.35
C ALA A 225 -25.41 -7.97 15.51
N ASP A 226 -25.56 -8.14 14.20
CA ASP A 226 -24.47 -8.25 13.23
C ASP A 226 -23.57 -7.01 13.16
N PHE A 227 -24.07 -5.84 13.59
CA PHE A 227 -23.26 -4.61 13.69
C PHE A 227 -22.12 -4.73 14.71
N ALA A 228 -22.28 -5.55 15.74
CA ALA A 228 -21.27 -5.72 16.79
C ALA A 228 -19.94 -6.26 16.23
N TRP A 229 -19.97 -7.01 15.13
CA TRP A 229 -18.76 -7.52 14.46
C TRP A 229 -17.83 -6.42 13.95
N LEU A 230 -18.33 -5.21 13.69
CA LEU A 230 -17.52 -4.09 13.23
C LEU A 230 -16.56 -3.59 14.32
N ALA A 231 -16.80 -3.92 15.60
CA ALA A 231 -15.86 -3.67 16.69
C ALA A 231 -14.54 -4.45 16.55
N LEU A 232 -14.49 -5.49 15.69
CA LEU A 232 -13.26 -6.18 15.37
C LEU A 232 -12.30 -5.35 14.50
N ALA A 233 -12.80 -4.35 13.75
CA ALA A 233 -11.96 -3.53 12.88
C ALA A 233 -10.78 -2.85 13.62
N PRO A 234 -10.98 -2.19 14.79
CA PRO A 234 -9.87 -1.67 15.58
C PRO A 234 -9.07 -2.72 16.35
N ALA A 235 -9.51 -3.98 16.45
CA ALA A 235 -8.95 -4.95 17.38
C ALA A 235 -7.47 -5.28 17.09
N GLY A 236 -7.06 -5.32 15.81
CA GLY A 236 -5.67 -5.57 15.43
C GLY A 236 -4.72 -4.49 15.93
N LEU A 237 -5.05 -3.22 15.66
CA LEU A 237 -4.31 -2.07 16.17
C LEU A 237 -4.32 -2.02 17.71
N ALA A 238 -5.48 -2.23 18.32
CA ALA A 238 -5.63 -2.19 19.78
C ALA A 238 -4.81 -3.28 20.48
N ALA A 239 -4.81 -4.50 19.93
CA ALA A 239 -4.00 -5.61 20.46
C ALA A 239 -2.51 -5.31 20.36
N TYR A 240 -2.06 -4.74 19.24
CA TYR A 240 -0.66 -4.36 19.07
C TYR A 240 -0.24 -3.22 20.00
N ALA A 241 -1.07 -2.18 20.13
CA ALA A 241 -0.83 -1.08 21.06
C ALA A 241 -0.80 -1.56 22.52
N ALA A 242 -1.71 -2.46 22.92
CA ALA A 242 -1.70 -3.06 24.25
C ALA A 242 -0.42 -3.87 24.50
N TRP A 243 0.01 -4.66 23.50
CA TRP A 243 1.26 -5.41 23.61
C TRP A 243 2.48 -4.49 23.71
N LEU A 244 2.55 -3.41 22.93
CA LEU A 244 3.61 -2.41 23.04
C LEU A 244 3.63 -1.72 24.41
N ALA A 245 2.46 -1.41 24.98
CA ALA A 245 2.36 -0.85 26.33
C ALA A 245 2.98 -1.78 27.38
N VAL A 246 2.71 -3.08 27.29
CA VAL A 246 3.22 -4.08 28.23
C VAL A 246 4.71 -4.38 27.99
N ALA A 247 5.13 -4.57 26.74
CA ALA A 247 6.47 -5.03 26.39
C ALA A 247 7.50 -3.89 26.28
N HIS A 248 7.08 -2.69 25.90
CA HIS A 248 7.95 -1.54 25.60
C HIS A 248 7.66 -0.31 26.48
N GLY A 249 6.60 -0.34 27.30
CA GLY A 249 6.22 0.78 28.16
C GLY A 249 5.53 1.95 27.44
N ASP A 250 5.26 1.82 26.14
CA ASP A 250 4.64 2.86 25.32
C ASP A 250 3.68 2.24 24.29
N ALA A 251 2.38 2.47 24.48
CA ALA A 251 1.32 1.95 23.59
C ALA A 251 1.39 2.51 22.16
N PHE A 252 2.04 3.66 21.99
CA PHE A 252 2.09 4.44 20.75
C PHE A 252 3.49 4.50 20.14
N ALA A 253 4.40 3.62 20.57
CA ALA A 253 5.78 3.58 20.06
C ALA A 253 5.87 3.51 18.52
N PHE A 254 4.88 2.92 17.86
CA PHE A 254 4.78 2.87 16.39
C PHE A 254 4.60 4.25 15.72
N LEU A 255 4.06 5.25 16.43
CA LEU A 255 3.94 6.63 15.97
C LEU A 255 5.30 7.34 16.09
N SER A 256 5.93 7.28 17.27
CA SER A 256 7.24 7.88 17.51
C SER A 256 8.32 7.29 16.61
N ALA A 257 8.23 6.00 16.28
CA ALA A 257 9.13 5.36 15.33
C ALA A 257 9.10 6.01 13.93
N GLN A 258 7.99 6.66 13.52
CA GLN A 258 7.91 7.32 12.21
C GLN A 258 8.89 8.50 12.06
N GLU A 259 9.29 9.13 13.17
CA GLU A 259 10.25 10.25 13.17
C GLU A 259 11.61 9.83 12.60
N LEU A 260 11.99 8.55 12.71
CA LEU A 260 13.23 8.01 12.11
C LEU A 260 13.24 8.06 10.58
N TRP A 261 12.06 8.13 9.94
CA TRP A 261 11.92 8.30 8.50
C TRP A 261 11.60 9.76 8.11
N SER A 262 11.87 10.71 9.01
CA SER A 262 11.60 12.15 8.82
C SER A 262 10.14 12.47 8.50
N ARG A 263 9.20 11.61 8.92
CA ARG A 263 7.76 11.80 8.76
C ARG A 263 7.21 12.54 9.97
N HIS A 264 6.59 13.70 9.72
CA HIS A 264 5.93 14.51 10.76
C HIS A 264 4.54 14.90 10.30
N PHE A 265 3.60 14.99 11.23
CA PHE A 265 2.25 15.43 10.91
C PHE A 265 2.26 16.93 10.55
N ALA A 266 1.96 17.24 9.30
CA ALA A 266 1.92 18.63 8.80
C ALA A 266 0.48 19.16 8.67
N GLY A 267 -0.53 18.30 8.84
CA GLY A 267 -1.93 18.61 8.61
C GLY A 267 -2.51 17.84 7.42
N PRO A 268 -3.85 17.78 7.28
CA PRO A 268 -4.50 16.99 6.24
C PRO A 268 -4.15 17.52 4.85
N PHE A 269 -3.68 16.62 3.99
CA PHE A 269 -3.40 16.87 2.57
C PHE A 269 -2.29 17.90 2.27
N VAL A 270 -1.51 18.35 3.26
CA VAL A 270 -0.40 19.30 3.04
C VAL A 270 0.64 18.74 2.06
N GLY A 271 0.84 17.42 2.06
CA GLY A 271 1.70 16.73 1.09
C GLY A 271 1.31 16.93 -0.37
N ILE A 272 0.06 17.31 -0.67
CA ILE A 272 -0.35 17.69 -2.05
C ILE A 272 0.40 18.94 -2.50
N TRP A 273 0.42 19.98 -1.65
CA TRP A 273 1.09 21.24 -1.95
C TRP A 273 2.61 21.06 -1.95
N ASP A 274 3.15 20.45 -0.91
CA ASP A 274 4.59 20.21 -0.80
C ASP A 274 5.09 19.33 -1.95
N GLY A 275 4.31 18.33 -2.34
CA GLY A 275 4.59 17.49 -3.51
C GLY A 275 4.62 18.27 -4.82
N ALA A 276 3.71 19.23 -5.01
CA ALA A 276 3.71 20.11 -6.18
C ALA A 276 4.94 21.03 -6.19
N VAL A 277 5.29 21.61 -5.04
CA VAL A 277 6.50 22.44 -4.88
C VAL A 277 7.76 21.63 -5.16
N ALA A 278 7.87 20.41 -4.63
CA ALA A 278 9.00 19.51 -4.84
C ALA A 278 9.11 19.06 -6.31
N ALA A 279 8.00 18.79 -6.98
CA ALA A 279 7.97 18.47 -8.40
C ALA A 279 8.40 19.65 -9.27
N TRP A 280 7.96 20.86 -8.93
CA TRP A 280 8.40 22.09 -9.60
C TRP A 280 9.88 22.37 -9.40
N GLY A 281 10.39 22.17 -8.17
CA GLY A 281 11.82 22.22 -7.86
C GLY A 281 12.62 21.19 -8.66
N GLY A 282 12.11 19.95 -8.74
CA GLY A 282 12.70 18.88 -9.54
C GLY A 282 12.76 19.21 -11.03
N LEU A 283 11.68 19.74 -11.59
CA LEU A 283 11.66 20.18 -13.00
C LEU A 283 12.72 21.24 -13.27
N ARG A 284 12.83 22.25 -12.39
CA ARG A 284 13.85 23.30 -12.50
C ARG A 284 15.27 22.75 -12.37
N GLN A 285 15.50 21.80 -11.46
CA GLN A 285 16.80 21.13 -11.31
C GLN A 285 17.22 20.40 -12.58
N LEU A 286 16.33 19.59 -13.16
CA LEU A 286 16.62 18.88 -14.41
C LEU A 286 16.85 19.85 -15.57
N ALA A 287 16.02 20.90 -15.68
CA ALA A 287 16.16 21.91 -16.73
C ALA A 287 17.46 22.73 -16.60
N SER A 288 17.96 22.93 -15.38
CA SER A 288 19.19 23.72 -15.14
C SER A 288 20.47 23.04 -15.61
N GLY A 289 20.48 21.71 -15.79
CA GLY A 289 21.71 20.98 -16.08
C GLY A 289 22.68 20.84 -14.88
N SER A 290 22.43 21.54 -13.77
CA SER A 290 23.35 21.59 -12.62
C SER A 290 23.32 20.29 -11.81
N ARG A 291 24.50 19.78 -11.44
CA ARG A 291 24.64 18.65 -10.50
C ARG A 291 24.80 19.08 -9.04
N GLU A 292 24.79 20.38 -8.78
CA GLU A 292 24.65 20.92 -7.42
C GLU A 292 23.17 21.08 -7.09
N THR A 293 22.78 20.84 -5.85
CA THR A 293 21.39 21.05 -5.44
C THR A 293 21.08 22.54 -5.37
N VAL A 294 20.20 23.02 -6.25
CA VAL A 294 19.86 24.46 -6.36
C VAL A 294 18.43 24.76 -5.91
N PHE A 295 17.47 23.87 -6.21
CA PHE A 295 16.04 24.20 -6.16
C PHE A 295 15.24 23.50 -5.05
N PHE A 296 15.89 22.70 -4.23
CA PHE A 296 15.28 22.00 -3.09
C PHE A 296 16.33 21.74 -2.01
N GLU A 297 15.90 21.37 -0.81
CA GLU A 297 16.85 21.03 0.26
C GLU A 297 17.71 19.82 -0.13
N PRO A 298 19.03 19.84 0.12
CA PRO A 298 19.90 18.70 -0.16
C PRO A 298 19.39 17.42 0.50
N ALA A 299 18.96 16.46 -0.32
CA ALA A 299 18.86 15.06 0.07
C ALA A 299 20.20 14.38 -0.22
N GLY A 300 20.57 13.40 0.59
CA GLY A 300 21.68 12.52 0.22
C GLY A 300 21.43 11.87 -1.15
N GLY A 301 22.43 11.89 -2.03
CA GLY A 301 22.39 11.28 -3.36
C GLY A 301 22.50 12.28 -4.51
N ASP A 302 22.29 11.79 -5.74
CA ASP A 302 22.32 12.59 -6.97
C ASP A 302 21.10 13.53 -7.07
N PRO A 303 21.26 14.86 -7.16
CA PRO A 303 20.14 15.80 -7.25
C PRO A 303 19.22 15.53 -8.46
N PHE A 304 19.76 15.04 -9.59
CA PHE A 304 18.93 14.70 -10.75
C PHE A 304 18.00 13.54 -10.47
N ARG A 305 18.47 12.57 -9.69
CA ARG A 305 17.67 11.44 -9.26
C ARG A 305 16.56 11.88 -8.30
N VAL A 306 16.89 12.72 -7.31
CA VAL A 306 15.88 13.26 -6.37
C VAL A 306 14.81 14.04 -7.15
N ALA A 307 15.22 14.87 -8.10
CA ALA A 307 14.33 15.61 -8.98
C ALA A 307 13.42 14.69 -9.82
N ALA A 308 14.00 13.63 -10.41
CA ALA A 308 13.26 12.63 -11.18
C ALA A 308 12.23 11.87 -10.32
N VAL A 309 12.61 11.48 -9.10
CA VAL A 309 11.70 10.84 -8.14
C VAL A 309 10.57 11.78 -7.76
N ASN A 310 10.82 13.06 -7.46
CA ASN A 310 9.78 14.02 -7.12
C ASN A 310 8.76 14.21 -8.26
N LEU A 311 9.21 14.25 -9.52
CA LEU A 311 8.31 14.29 -10.69
C LEU A 311 7.48 13.00 -10.82
N MET A 312 8.09 11.84 -10.63
CA MET A 312 7.39 10.55 -10.65
C MET A 312 6.32 10.47 -9.56
N LEU A 313 6.66 10.87 -8.33
CA LEU A 313 5.74 10.85 -7.19
C LEU A 313 4.57 11.83 -7.41
N PHE A 314 4.82 13.00 -8.00
CA PHE A 314 3.75 13.92 -8.37
C PHE A 314 2.84 13.37 -9.49
N GLY A 315 3.42 12.63 -10.45
CA GLY A 315 2.65 11.86 -11.43
C GLY A 315 1.74 10.81 -10.77
N ALA A 316 2.24 10.11 -9.74
CA ALA A 316 1.44 9.19 -8.95
C ALA A 316 0.32 9.90 -8.17
N LEU A 317 0.57 11.09 -7.64
CA LEU A 317 -0.46 11.93 -7.00
C LEU A 317 -1.54 12.37 -7.99
N ALA A 318 -1.16 12.82 -9.18
CA ALA A 318 -2.13 13.19 -10.22
C ALA A 318 -3.02 11.99 -10.58
N PHE A 319 -2.44 10.80 -10.74
CA PHE A 319 -3.20 9.57 -10.93
C PHE A 319 -4.11 9.26 -9.74
N ALA A 320 -3.62 9.38 -8.50
CA ALA A 320 -4.40 9.16 -7.29
C ALA A 320 -5.65 10.04 -7.21
N VAL A 321 -5.51 11.34 -7.52
CA VAL A 321 -6.61 12.31 -7.51
C VAL A 321 -7.65 11.95 -8.58
N VAL A 322 -7.21 11.67 -9.82
CA VAL A 322 -8.11 11.28 -10.91
C VAL A 322 -8.84 9.98 -10.57
N ALA A 323 -8.12 8.99 -10.03
CA ALA A 323 -8.70 7.72 -9.63
C ALA A 323 -9.69 7.88 -8.47
N ALA A 324 -9.39 8.66 -7.43
CA ALA A 324 -10.31 8.92 -6.33
C ALA A 324 -11.62 9.56 -6.82
N LEU A 325 -11.52 10.56 -7.70
CA LEU A 325 -12.67 11.20 -8.34
C LEU A 325 -13.45 10.23 -9.25
N GLY A 326 -12.74 9.33 -9.93
CA GLY A 326 -13.33 8.29 -10.75
C GLY A 326 -14.12 7.26 -9.94
N VAL A 327 -13.53 6.78 -8.85
CA VAL A 327 -14.15 5.85 -7.88
C VAL A 327 -15.39 6.50 -7.27
N LEU A 328 -15.31 7.74 -6.78
CA LEU A 328 -16.45 8.47 -6.20
C LEU A 328 -17.61 8.66 -7.18
N ARG A 329 -17.34 8.67 -8.49
CA ARG A 329 -18.37 8.83 -9.53
C ARG A 329 -18.98 7.51 -10.01
N ARG A 330 -18.25 6.39 -9.94
CA ARG A 330 -18.66 5.13 -10.57
C ARG A 330 -18.93 3.98 -9.60
N LEU A 331 -18.40 4.05 -8.38
CA LEU A 331 -18.56 3.03 -7.36
C LEU A 331 -19.40 3.57 -6.19
N PRO A 332 -19.97 2.69 -5.35
CA PRO A 332 -20.66 3.13 -4.13
C PRO A 332 -19.77 4.02 -3.27
N PHE A 333 -20.37 5.00 -2.60
CA PHE A 333 -19.65 6.03 -1.84
C PHE A 333 -18.60 5.48 -0.86
N ALA A 334 -18.87 4.33 -0.23
CA ALA A 334 -17.93 3.67 0.68
C ALA A 334 -16.54 3.42 0.06
N TYR A 335 -16.50 3.04 -1.23
CA TYR A 335 -15.25 2.77 -1.94
C TYR A 335 -14.43 4.04 -2.13
N GLY A 336 -15.09 5.14 -2.50
CA GLY A 336 -14.43 6.44 -2.65
C GLY A 336 -14.01 7.03 -1.31
N ALA A 337 -14.85 6.91 -0.27
CA ALA A 337 -14.52 7.31 1.09
C ALA A 337 -13.28 6.57 1.62
N TYR A 338 -13.17 5.26 1.34
CA TYR A 338 -11.98 4.49 1.66
C TYR A 338 -10.74 5.00 0.95
N VAL A 339 -10.80 5.21 -0.37
CA VAL A 339 -9.65 5.72 -1.14
C VAL A 339 -9.20 7.08 -0.61
N VAL A 340 -10.13 8.00 -0.35
CA VAL A 340 -9.81 9.33 0.18
C VAL A 340 -9.21 9.25 1.58
N ALA A 341 -9.81 8.46 2.48
CA ALA A 341 -9.29 8.30 3.84
C ALA A 341 -7.89 7.66 3.85
N ALA A 342 -7.68 6.62 3.04
CA ALA A 342 -6.41 5.93 2.94
C ALA A 342 -5.31 6.79 2.32
N LEU A 343 -5.65 7.69 1.38
CA LEU A 343 -4.71 8.68 0.83
C LEU A 343 -4.46 9.86 1.77
N ALA A 344 -5.45 10.26 2.57
CA ALA A 344 -5.30 11.35 3.53
C ALA A 344 -4.16 11.07 4.51
N LEU A 345 -4.01 9.82 4.96
CA LEU A 345 -2.96 9.43 5.90
C LEU A 345 -1.55 9.76 5.37
N PRO A 346 -1.03 9.18 4.27
CA PRO A 346 0.31 9.51 3.78
C PRO A 346 0.45 10.96 3.30
N LEU A 347 -0.63 11.59 2.81
CA LEU A 347 -0.61 13.01 2.41
C LEU A 347 -0.59 13.98 3.60
N SER A 348 -0.74 13.50 4.83
CA SER A 348 -0.64 14.29 6.05
C SER A 348 0.73 14.24 6.70
N TYR A 349 1.62 13.35 6.22
CA TYR A 349 2.96 13.13 6.76
C TYR A 349 4.03 13.27 5.66
N PRO A 350 4.21 14.48 5.10
CA PRO A 350 5.23 14.71 4.09
C PRO A 350 6.63 14.47 4.66
N VAL A 351 7.54 14.06 3.78
CA VAL A 351 8.97 13.86 4.07
C VAL A 351 9.79 14.86 3.30
N THR A 352 10.65 15.65 3.94
CA THR A 352 11.56 16.54 3.21
C THR A 352 12.83 15.79 2.81
N PRO A 353 13.30 15.88 1.55
CA PRO A 353 12.83 16.68 0.42
C PRO A 353 11.96 15.92 -0.61
N GLN A 354 11.34 14.81 -0.22
CA GLN A 354 10.45 14.00 -1.06
C GLN A 354 9.04 13.87 -0.43
N PRO A 355 8.20 14.93 -0.48
CA PRO A 355 6.97 15.00 0.34
C PRO A 355 5.97 13.88 0.09
N LEU A 356 6.02 13.29 -1.09
CA LEU A 356 5.13 12.21 -1.53
C LEU A 356 5.79 10.82 -1.44
N MET A 357 6.83 10.68 -0.60
CA MET A 357 7.58 9.44 -0.42
C MET A 357 6.62 8.25 -0.16
N SER A 358 6.83 7.17 -0.91
CA SER A 358 6.02 5.94 -0.88
C SER A 358 4.64 5.98 -1.51
N LEU A 359 4.23 7.08 -2.14
CA LEU A 359 2.88 7.20 -2.70
C LEU A 359 2.49 6.08 -3.70
N PRO A 360 3.33 5.65 -4.67
CA PRO A 360 2.99 4.53 -5.55
C PRO A 360 2.71 3.22 -4.80
N ARG A 361 3.44 2.97 -3.70
CA ARG A 361 3.25 1.80 -2.84
C ARG A 361 1.98 1.90 -2.00
N PHE A 362 1.57 3.09 -1.57
CA PHE A 362 0.25 3.26 -0.94
C PHE A 362 -0.90 3.07 -1.93
N LEU A 363 -0.72 3.45 -3.20
CA LEU A 363 -1.74 3.32 -4.24
C LEU A 363 -2.02 1.87 -4.64
N VAL A 364 -1.00 1.01 -4.72
CA VAL A 364 -1.15 -0.36 -5.24
C VAL A 364 -2.11 -1.21 -4.41
N VAL A 365 -2.28 -0.89 -3.13
CA VAL A 365 -3.21 -1.60 -2.24
C VAL A 365 -4.62 -1.02 -2.22
N LEU A 366 -4.87 0.09 -2.92
CA LEU A 366 -6.20 0.70 -3.01
C LEU A 366 -7.01 0.06 -4.13
N PHE A 367 -7.48 -1.16 -3.88
CA PHE A 367 -8.22 -1.96 -4.86
C PHE A 367 -9.37 -1.24 -5.60
N PRO A 368 -10.13 -0.27 -5.05
CA PRO A 368 -11.17 0.41 -5.81
C PRO A 368 -10.64 1.20 -7.00
N VAL A 369 -9.39 1.68 -6.94
CA VAL A 369 -8.70 2.34 -8.05
C VAL A 369 -8.64 1.41 -9.25
N PHE A 370 -8.32 0.13 -9.02
CA PHE A 370 -8.20 -0.87 -10.08
C PHE A 370 -9.56 -1.36 -10.59
N MET A 371 -10.58 -1.39 -9.73
CA MET A 371 -11.97 -1.61 -10.16
C MET A 371 -12.43 -0.51 -11.13
N TRP A 372 -12.24 0.76 -10.75
CA TRP A 372 -12.57 1.91 -11.59
C TRP A 372 -11.78 1.90 -12.91
N LEU A 373 -10.47 1.68 -12.84
CA LEU A 373 -9.62 1.65 -14.01
C LEU A 373 -10.00 0.50 -14.95
N GLY A 374 -10.30 -0.68 -14.39
CA GLY A 374 -10.79 -1.83 -15.15
C GLY A 374 -12.05 -1.52 -15.93
N ALA A 375 -13.05 -0.87 -15.31
CA ALA A 375 -14.27 -0.44 -15.99
C ALA A 375 -13.99 0.58 -17.11
N VAL A 376 -13.23 1.65 -16.82
CA VAL A 376 -12.92 2.69 -17.81
C VAL A 376 -12.13 2.12 -18.99
N CYS A 377 -11.14 1.26 -18.73
CA CYS A 377 -10.32 0.67 -19.76
C CYS A 377 -11.09 -0.30 -20.64
N SER A 378 -12.00 -1.09 -20.04
CA SER A 378 -12.88 -2.03 -20.73
C SER A 378 -13.83 -1.30 -21.67
N GLU A 379 -14.55 -0.27 -21.18
CA GLU A 379 -15.47 0.55 -21.99
C GLU A 379 -14.78 1.25 -23.18
N ARG A 380 -13.51 1.62 -23.00
CA ARG A 380 -12.73 2.34 -24.03
C ARG A 380 -11.89 1.43 -24.93
N GLY A 381 -11.95 0.11 -24.76
CA GLY A 381 -11.09 -0.83 -25.49
C GLY A 381 -9.60 -0.50 -25.35
N SER A 382 -9.16 -0.10 -24.15
CA SER A 382 -7.79 0.40 -23.90
C SER A 382 -6.99 -0.44 -22.90
N THR A 383 -7.58 -1.52 -22.37
CA THR A 383 -6.96 -2.39 -21.37
C THR A 383 -5.55 -2.84 -21.74
N GLU A 384 -5.34 -3.36 -22.95
CA GLU A 384 -4.04 -3.86 -23.39
C GLU A 384 -2.98 -2.76 -23.47
N ARG A 385 -3.34 -1.58 -23.99
CA ARG A 385 -2.42 -0.43 -24.10
C ARG A 385 -2.00 0.08 -22.73
N VAL A 386 -2.95 0.18 -21.80
CA VAL A 386 -2.67 0.60 -20.41
C VAL A 386 -1.85 -0.47 -19.69
N ALA A 387 -2.19 -1.75 -19.86
CA ALA A 387 -1.45 -2.86 -19.29
C ALA A 387 0.00 -2.90 -19.80
N ALA A 388 0.24 -2.69 -21.10
CA ALA A 388 1.58 -2.62 -21.66
C ALA A 388 2.40 -1.45 -21.06
N ALA A 389 1.79 -0.27 -20.93
CA ALA A 389 2.46 0.89 -20.31
C ALA A 389 2.77 0.65 -18.83
N PHE A 390 1.86 0.01 -18.10
CA PHE A 390 2.04 -0.39 -16.71
C PHE A 390 3.14 -1.44 -16.57
N ALA A 391 3.15 -2.48 -17.41
CA ALA A 391 4.16 -3.53 -17.40
C ALA A 391 5.58 -2.99 -17.66
N LEU A 392 5.74 -2.01 -18.57
CA LEU A 392 7.01 -1.31 -18.76
C LEU A 392 7.44 -0.56 -17.48
N GLY A 393 6.50 0.12 -16.83
CA GLY A 393 6.75 0.78 -15.55
C GLY A 393 7.12 -0.20 -14.44
N LEU A 394 6.45 -1.35 -14.38
CA LEU A 394 6.74 -2.42 -13.43
C LEU A 394 8.13 -3.00 -13.65
N GLY A 395 8.53 -3.25 -14.90
CA GLY A 395 9.88 -3.72 -15.23
C GLY A 395 10.97 -2.73 -14.80
N LEU A 396 10.71 -1.43 -15.00
CA LEU A 396 11.62 -0.37 -14.59
C LEU A 396 11.71 -0.22 -13.07
N PHE A 397 10.58 -0.22 -12.37
CA PHE A 397 10.54 -0.20 -10.90
C PHE A 397 11.21 -1.43 -10.32
N THR A 398 10.93 -2.61 -10.88
CA THR A 398 11.56 -3.86 -10.46
C THR A 398 13.06 -3.81 -10.66
N THR A 399 13.56 -3.35 -11.81
CA THR A 399 15.02 -3.24 -12.06
C THR A 399 15.69 -2.29 -11.09
N GLN A 400 15.07 -1.13 -10.83
CA GLN A 400 15.60 -0.16 -9.88
C GLN A 400 15.60 -0.73 -8.46
N TYR A 401 14.45 -1.18 -7.97
CA TYR A 401 14.34 -1.84 -6.67
C TYR A 401 15.34 -2.98 -6.54
N ALA A 402 15.45 -3.81 -7.59
CA ALA A 402 16.36 -4.94 -7.69
C ALA A 402 17.86 -4.55 -7.69
N SER A 403 18.15 -3.25 -7.76
CA SER A 403 19.48 -2.67 -7.76
C SER A 403 19.69 -1.71 -6.58
N TRP A 404 18.94 -1.86 -5.48
CA TRP A 404 19.04 -0.98 -4.30
C TRP A 404 18.74 0.50 -4.60
N TYR A 405 17.84 0.73 -5.55
CA TYR A 405 17.30 2.04 -5.80
C TYR A 405 15.95 2.24 -5.13
N PHE A 406 15.85 3.36 -4.42
CA PHE A 406 14.60 3.80 -3.84
C PHE A 406 13.65 4.26 -4.95
N ILE A 407 12.41 3.74 -4.92
CA ILE A 407 11.36 4.00 -5.92
C ILE A 407 10.01 4.36 -5.29
N ALA A 408 9.74 3.89 -4.07
CA ALA A 408 8.57 4.22 -3.26
C ALA A 408 8.80 3.67 -1.86
#